data_AF-A0A979GZR9-F1
#
_entry.id   AF-A0A979GZR9-F1
#
_cell.length_a   1.000
_cell.length_b   1.000
_cell.length_c   1.000
_cell.angle_alpha   90.00
_cell.angle_beta   90.00
_cell.angle_gamma   90.00
#
_symmetry.space_group_name_H-M   'P 1'
#
loop_
_entity.id
_entity.type
_entity.pdbx_description
1 polymer ?
#
loop_
_entity_poly.entity_id
_entity_poly.type
_entity_poly.pdbx_seq_one_letter_code
_entity_poly.pdbx_strand_id
1 'polypeptide(L)'
;MSAAKIMKAGQFVDNKHVSMLRENYRENRWRANSERLGKPDSLSVWYSLDELKQYIETAEAAGADGIRVYFGAYPSVFPENVLLEDRQTIAFVATQQKASQTGKTENKDMYVSTPNGPEIIAFNFGLPCPPYCTGDPKRPVHKIAELQLSKM
;
A
#
# COMPACT_ATOMS: atom_id res chain seq x y z
N MET A 1 -10.13 24.23 22.09
CA MET A 1 -10.45 22.89 22.60
C MET A 1 -10.11 21.89 21.50
N SER A 2 -8.95 21.23 21.56
CA SER A 2 -8.65 20.18 20.58
C SER A 2 -9.23 18.88 21.09
N ALA A 3 -10.23 18.35 20.38
CA ALA A 3 -10.83 17.06 20.67
C ALA A 3 -9.72 15.99 20.73
N ALA A 4 -9.78 15.11 21.73
CA ALA A 4 -8.83 14.02 21.89
C ALA A 4 -8.78 13.20 20.60
N LYS A 5 -7.62 13.27 19.91
CA LYS A 5 -7.33 12.45 18.73
C LYS A 5 -7.28 11.00 19.20
N ILE A 6 -8.33 10.22 18.95
CA ILE A 6 -8.36 8.81 19.33
C ILE A 6 -7.36 8.07 18.45
N MET A 7 -6.13 7.89 18.95
CA MET A 7 -5.17 6.97 18.36
C MET A 7 -5.61 5.55 18.69
N LYS A 8 -6.31 4.88 17.77
CA LYS A 8 -6.78 3.51 17.99
C LYS A 8 -5.67 2.46 17.89
N ALA A 9 -4.64 2.68 17.06
CA ALA A 9 -3.62 1.67 16.79
C ALA A 9 -2.21 2.21 16.44
N GLY A 10 -2.08 3.48 16.01
CA GLY A 10 -0.81 4.06 15.54
C GLY A 10 -0.21 5.08 16.50
N GLN A 11 1.08 5.35 16.35
CA GLN A 11 1.80 6.42 17.06
C GLN A 11 2.92 6.99 16.18
N PHE A 12 3.33 8.23 16.45
CA PHE A 12 4.57 8.77 15.88
C PHE A 12 5.78 8.08 16.52
N VAL A 13 6.79 7.76 15.72
CA VAL A 13 8.01 7.06 16.15
C VAL A 13 9.25 7.86 15.78
N ASP A 14 10.36 7.61 16.47
CA ASP A 14 11.63 8.30 16.22
C ASP A 14 12.50 7.64 15.15
N ASN A 15 13.61 8.29 14.81
CA ASN A 15 14.57 7.81 13.82
C ASN A 15 15.23 6.48 14.24
N LYS A 16 15.48 6.27 15.53
CA LYS A 16 16.09 5.04 16.05
C LYS A 16 15.19 3.84 15.79
N HIS A 17 13.90 3.99 16.06
CA HIS A 17 12.91 2.95 15.79
C HIS A 17 12.82 2.63 14.30
N VAL A 18 12.75 3.65 13.44
CA VAL A 18 12.72 3.48 11.99
C VAL A 18 13.96 2.76 11.47
N SER A 19 15.16 3.17 11.89
CA SER A 19 16.41 2.52 11.48
C SER A 19 16.46 1.06 11.92
N MET A 20 16.07 0.77 13.17
CA MET A 20 16.02 -0.61 13.68
C MET A 20 15.09 -1.49 12.84
N LEU A 21 13.88 -1.02 12.50
CA LEU A 21 12.96 -1.80 11.65
C LEU A 21 13.52 -2.05 10.25
N ARG A 22 14.16 -1.04 9.64
CA ARG A 22 14.74 -1.14 8.29
C ARG A 22 15.89 -2.15 8.22
N GLU A 23 16.80 -2.10 9.18
CA GLU A 23 17.92 -3.04 9.22
C GLU A 23 17.46 -4.47 9.57
N ASN A 24 16.53 -4.61 10.51
CA ASN A 24 15.93 -5.91 10.80
C ASN A 24 15.23 -6.50 9.57
N TYR A 25 14.50 -5.70 8.81
CA TYR A 25 13.87 -6.16 7.57
C TYR A 25 14.90 -6.59 6.53
N ARG A 26 15.97 -5.79 6.38
CA ARG A 26 17.07 -6.06 5.44
C ARG A 26 17.70 -7.42 5.71
N GLU A 27 18.09 -7.67 6.96
CA GLU A 27 18.83 -8.87 7.33
C GLU A 27 17.94 -10.11 7.42
N ASN A 28 16.72 -9.98 7.97
CA ASN A 28 15.88 -11.14 8.24
C ASN A 28 14.95 -11.55 7.09
N ARG A 29 14.75 -10.69 6.07
CA ARG A 29 13.79 -10.95 4.99
C ARG A 29 14.35 -10.59 3.62
N TRP A 30 14.77 -9.35 3.44
CA TRP A 30 15.14 -8.85 2.11
C TRP A 30 16.34 -9.57 1.50
N ARG A 31 17.39 -9.88 2.29
CA ARG A 31 18.60 -10.56 1.79
C ARG A 31 18.26 -11.92 1.19
N ALA A 32 17.61 -12.79 1.98
CA ALA A 32 17.21 -14.12 1.54
C ALA A 32 16.22 -14.07 0.37
N ASN A 33 15.28 -13.11 0.37
CA ASN A 33 14.38 -12.91 -0.77
C ASN A 33 15.16 -12.53 -2.04
N SER A 34 16.07 -11.57 -1.93
CA SER A 34 16.86 -11.08 -3.08
C SER A 34 17.74 -12.19 -3.68
N GLU A 35 18.37 -13.00 -2.83
CA GLU A 35 19.15 -14.18 -3.25
C GLU A 35 18.25 -15.18 -3.99
N ARG A 36 17.08 -15.52 -3.43
CA ARG A 36 16.11 -16.43 -4.06
C ARG A 36 15.60 -15.91 -5.40
N LEU A 37 15.37 -14.60 -5.52
CA LEU A 37 14.90 -13.97 -6.75
C LEU A 37 15.99 -13.82 -7.82
N GLY A 38 17.27 -13.98 -7.47
CA GLY A 38 18.41 -13.68 -8.35
C GLY A 38 18.55 -12.19 -8.70
N LYS A 39 17.78 -11.32 -8.04
CA LYS A 39 17.76 -9.87 -8.22
C LYS A 39 17.41 -9.20 -6.89
N PRO A 40 17.85 -7.94 -6.64
CA PRO A 40 17.44 -7.22 -5.43
C PRO A 40 15.91 -7.20 -5.33
N ASP A 41 15.33 -7.57 -4.20
CA ASP A 41 13.90 -7.40 -3.92
C ASP A 41 13.60 -5.92 -3.58
N SER A 42 12.34 -5.51 -3.43
CA SER A 42 11.99 -4.15 -2.97
C SER A 42 12.26 -4.01 -1.46
N LEU A 43 12.85 -2.89 -1.01
CA LEU A 43 13.05 -2.59 0.42
C LEU A 43 12.00 -1.62 0.97
N SER A 44 11.41 -0.82 0.09
CA SER A 44 10.48 0.23 0.44
C SER A 44 9.61 0.55 -0.77
N VAL A 45 8.45 1.16 -0.51
CA VAL A 45 7.59 1.74 -1.54
C VAL A 45 7.33 3.19 -1.14
N TRP A 46 7.64 4.12 -2.03
CA TRP A 46 7.35 5.54 -1.83
C TRP A 46 6.04 5.92 -2.51
N TYR A 47 5.25 6.75 -1.85
CA TYR A 47 4.03 7.34 -2.41
C TYR A 47 4.11 8.84 -2.18
N SER A 48 3.59 9.64 -3.10
CA SER A 48 3.45 11.06 -2.84
C SER A 48 2.37 11.28 -1.76
N LEU A 49 2.49 12.40 -1.05
CA LEU A 49 1.47 12.78 -0.06
C LEU A 49 0.12 13.02 -0.72
N ASP A 50 0.09 13.55 -1.94
CA ASP A 50 -1.16 13.91 -2.62
C ASP A 50 -1.91 12.68 -3.12
N GLU A 51 -1.20 11.67 -3.64
CA GLU A 51 -1.78 10.35 -3.95
C GLU A 51 -2.39 9.69 -2.71
N LEU A 52 -1.68 9.72 -1.58
CA LEU A 52 -2.19 9.14 -0.34
C LEU A 52 -3.41 9.91 0.20
N LYS A 53 -3.42 11.25 0.11
CA LYS A 53 -4.59 12.06 0.48
C LYS A 53 -5.79 11.71 -0.38
N GLN A 54 -5.62 11.65 -1.70
CA GLN A 54 -6.71 11.31 -2.62
C GLN A 54 -7.29 9.91 -2.33
N TYR A 55 -6.43 8.93 -2.04
CA TYR A 55 -6.88 7.61 -1.63
C TYR A 55 -7.65 7.65 -0.29
N ILE A 56 -7.15 8.39 0.71
CA ILE A 56 -7.82 8.53 2.01
C ILE A 56 -9.19 9.19 1.84
N GLU A 57 -9.27 10.28 1.08
CA GLU A 57 -10.54 10.98 0.79
C GLU A 57 -11.54 10.04 0.09
N THR A 58 -11.08 9.22 -0.85
CA THR A 58 -11.90 8.21 -1.54
C THR A 58 -12.41 7.15 -0.56
N ALA A 59 -11.56 6.66 0.35
CA ALA A 59 -11.92 5.69 1.36
C ALA A 59 -12.95 6.25 2.38
N GLU A 60 -12.72 7.49 2.85
CA GLU A 60 -13.63 8.19 3.76
C GLU A 60 -15.00 8.43 3.14
N ALA A 61 -15.05 8.85 1.86
CA ALA A 61 -16.31 9.05 1.14
C ALA A 61 -17.14 7.75 1.02
N ALA A 62 -16.49 6.59 1.02
CA ALA A 62 -17.14 5.29 1.04
C ALA A 62 -17.51 4.79 2.45
N GLY A 63 -17.17 5.54 3.51
CA GLY A 63 -17.48 5.21 4.90
C GLY A 63 -16.43 4.33 5.60
N ALA A 64 -15.21 4.24 5.07
CA ALA A 64 -14.11 3.59 5.76
C ALA A 64 -13.69 4.36 7.03
N ASP A 65 -13.25 3.64 8.07
CA ASP A 65 -12.75 4.21 9.32
C ASP A 65 -11.33 3.74 9.68
N GLY A 66 -10.70 2.99 8.78
CA GLY A 66 -9.33 2.53 8.90
C GLY A 66 -8.78 2.02 7.57
N ILE A 67 -7.47 1.87 7.51
CA ILE A 67 -6.77 1.29 6.35
C ILE A 67 -5.97 0.09 6.85
N ARG A 68 -6.15 -1.06 6.19
CA ARG A 68 -5.26 -2.20 6.34
C ARG A 68 -4.16 -2.13 5.30
N VAL A 69 -2.93 -2.38 5.71
CA VAL A 69 -1.79 -2.49 4.80
C VAL A 69 -1.35 -3.95 4.75
N TYR A 70 -1.49 -4.57 3.59
CA TYR A 70 -1.02 -5.93 3.33
C TYR A 70 0.40 -5.90 2.78
N PHE A 71 1.25 -6.81 3.25
CA PHE A 71 2.48 -7.16 2.55
C PHE A 71 2.11 -8.12 1.40
N GLY A 72 2.56 -7.81 0.19
CA GLY A 72 2.27 -8.61 -1.00
C GLY A 72 3.50 -8.83 -1.87
N ALA A 73 3.31 -9.55 -2.96
CA ALA A 73 4.29 -9.69 -4.04
C ALA A 73 3.57 -9.68 -5.39
N TYR A 74 4.19 -9.09 -6.40
CA TYR A 74 3.67 -9.15 -7.76
C TYR A 74 3.86 -10.56 -8.34
N PRO A 75 3.05 -10.96 -9.33
CA PRO A 75 3.19 -12.26 -9.98
C PRO A 75 4.53 -12.39 -10.72
N SER A 76 4.95 -13.63 -10.98
CA SER A 76 6.18 -13.93 -11.73
C SER A 76 6.11 -13.54 -13.20
N VAL A 77 4.90 -13.32 -13.72
CA VAL A 77 4.66 -12.74 -15.04
C VAL A 77 3.76 -11.53 -14.82
N PHE A 78 4.30 -10.33 -15.04
CA PHE A 78 3.59 -9.09 -14.77
C PHE A 78 3.73 -8.10 -15.94
N PRO A 79 2.90 -8.26 -16.99
CA PRO A 79 3.00 -7.51 -18.24
C PRO A 79 2.91 -5.99 -18.04
N GLU A 80 2.18 -5.54 -17.03
CA GLU A 80 2.01 -4.12 -16.68
C GLU A 80 3.34 -3.48 -16.29
N ASN A 81 4.22 -4.24 -15.61
CA ASN A 81 5.55 -3.78 -15.25
C ASN A 81 6.51 -4.94 -14.96
N VAL A 82 7.26 -5.37 -15.96
CA VAL A 82 8.24 -6.46 -15.85
C VAL A 82 9.31 -6.22 -14.78
N LEU A 83 9.60 -4.96 -14.44
CA LEU A 83 10.57 -4.64 -13.39
C LEU A 83 10.05 -5.01 -11.99
N LEU A 84 8.74 -5.22 -11.84
CA LEU A 84 8.09 -5.54 -10.58
C LEU A 84 7.88 -7.03 -10.35
N GLU A 85 8.09 -7.89 -11.36
CA GLU A 85 7.88 -9.33 -11.26
C GLU A 85 8.56 -9.95 -10.02
N ASP A 86 7.81 -10.76 -9.29
CA ASP A 86 8.18 -11.41 -8.03
C ASP A 86 8.61 -10.50 -6.87
N ARG A 87 8.67 -9.17 -7.09
CA ARG A 87 9.07 -8.25 -6.04
C ARG A 87 7.97 -8.10 -5.03
N GLN A 88 8.38 -7.97 -3.77
CA GLN A 88 7.47 -7.59 -2.72
C GLN A 88 6.92 -6.17 -2.95
N THR A 89 5.75 -5.92 -2.38
CA THR A 89 5.03 -4.64 -2.41
C THR A 89 4.13 -4.52 -1.19
N ILE A 90 3.39 -3.41 -1.09
CA ILE A 90 2.32 -3.24 -0.12
C ILE A 90 1.02 -2.85 -0.80
N ALA A 91 -0.12 -3.35 -0.33
CA ALA A 91 -1.43 -2.93 -0.78
C ALA A 91 -2.20 -2.29 0.38
N PHE A 92 -2.63 -1.04 0.18
CA PHE A 92 -3.56 -0.38 1.09
C PHE A 92 -4.97 -0.82 0.73
N VAL A 93 -5.77 -1.14 1.75
CA VAL A 93 -7.18 -1.52 1.60
C VAL A 93 -8.00 -0.74 2.61
N ALA A 94 -9.03 -0.04 2.15
CA ALA A 94 -9.94 0.69 3.01
C ALA A 94 -10.80 -0.32 3.79
N THR A 95 -10.98 -0.05 5.08
CA THR A 95 -11.72 -0.94 5.98
C THR A 95 -12.71 -0.16 6.84
N GLN A 96 -13.79 -0.82 7.25
CA GLN A 96 -14.74 -0.32 8.24
C GLN A 96 -14.82 -1.29 9.41
N GLN A 97 -14.67 -0.79 10.64
CA GLN A 97 -14.90 -1.58 11.84
C GLN A 97 -16.38 -1.92 11.97
N LYS A 98 -16.70 -3.21 12.09
CA LYS A 98 -18.07 -3.69 12.34
C LYS A 98 -18.07 -4.59 13.57
N ALA A 99 -19.05 -4.39 14.44
CA ALA A 99 -19.35 -5.35 15.48
C ALA A 99 -20.01 -6.58 14.84
N SER A 100 -19.44 -7.76 15.06
CA SER A 100 -20.08 -9.02 14.71
C SER A 100 -21.27 -9.28 15.64
N GLN A 101 -22.14 -10.21 15.24
CA GLN A 101 -23.24 -10.69 16.09
C GLN A 101 -22.75 -11.31 17.41
N THR A 102 -21.47 -11.68 17.49
CA THR A 102 -20.82 -12.24 18.70
C THR A 102 -20.11 -11.17 19.55
N GLY A 103 -20.25 -9.89 19.21
CA GLY A 103 -19.63 -8.77 19.92
C GLY A 103 -18.15 -8.54 19.60
N LYS A 104 -17.56 -9.32 18.68
CA LYS A 104 -16.18 -9.09 18.23
C LYS A 104 -16.15 -7.95 17.21
N THR A 105 -15.24 -7.01 17.39
CA THR A 105 -15.00 -5.98 16.38
C THR A 105 -14.07 -6.52 15.31
N GLU A 106 -14.48 -6.44 14.05
CA GLU A 106 -13.70 -6.84 12.89
C GLU A 106 -13.54 -5.66 11.93
N ASN A 107 -12.34 -5.50 11.36
CA ASN A 107 -12.12 -4.51 10.30
C ASN A 107 -12.45 -5.20 8.97
N LYS A 108 -13.59 -4.85 8.35
CA LYS A 108 -14.06 -5.44 7.10
C LYS A 108 -13.59 -4.60 5.91
N ASP A 109 -13.16 -5.26 4.86
CA ASP A 109 -12.70 -4.60 3.63
C ASP A 109 -13.88 -3.92 2.94
N MET A 110 -13.63 -2.72 2.38
CA MET A 110 -14.64 -1.88 1.75
C MET A 110 -14.68 -2.12 0.25
N TYR A 111 -15.90 -2.11 -0.30
CA TYR A 111 -16.17 -2.33 -1.72
C TYR A 111 -17.08 -1.22 -2.27
N VAL A 112 -16.84 -0.83 -3.52
CA VAL A 112 -17.73 0.01 -4.32
C VAL A 112 -18.42 -0.82 -5.39
N SER A 113 -19.69 -0.51 -5.68
CA SER A 113 -20.39 -1.13 -6.79
C SER A 113 -19.89 -0.55 -8.12
N THR A 114 -19.46 -1.42 -9.03
CA THR A 114 -19.13 -1.06 -10.40
C THR A 114 -20.04 -1.83 -11.38
N PRO A 115 -20.11 -1.44 -12.66
CA PRO A 115 -20.83 -2.22 -13.67
C PRO A 115 -20.35 -3.68 -13.81
N ASN A 116 -19.10 -3.96 -13.44
CA ASN A 116 -18.50 -5.30 -13.52
C ASN A 116 -18.62 -6.10 -12.21
N GLY A 117 -19.28 -5.53 -11.19
CA GLY A 117 -19.41 -6.12 -9.86
C GLY A 117 -18.76 -5.27 -8.77
N PRO A 118 -18.82 -5.72 -7.50
CA PRO A 118 -18.18 -5.01 -6.41
C PRO A 118 -16.65 -5.06 -6.53
N GLU A 119 -16.00 -3.90 -6.44
CA GLU A 119 -14.54 -3.78 -6.44
C GLU A 119 -14.05 -3.25 -5.10
N ILE A 120 -12.92 -3.78 -4.63
CA ILE A 120 -12.31 -3.37 -3.38
C ILE A 120 -11.72 -1.96 -3.51
N ILE A 121 -11.91 -1.13 -2.48
CA ILE A 121 -11.27 0.18 -2.43
C ILE A 121 -9.84 -0.02 -1.94
N ALA A 122 -8.90 -0.04 -2.88
CA ALA A 122 -7.50 -0.36 -2.61
C ALA A 122 -6.54 0.58 -3.36
N PHE A 123 -5.31 0.66 -2.87
CA PHE A 123 -4.23 1.47 -3.45
C PHE A 123 -2.90 0.72 -3.42
N ASN A 124 -2.17 0.75 -4.54
CA ASN A 124 -0.90 0.06 -4.77
C ASN A 124 -0.09 0.85 -5.84
N PHE A 125 0.93 0.25 -6.46
CA PHE A 125 1.73 0.87 -7.52
C PHE A 125 2.44 2.19 -7.13
N GLY A 126 2.89 2.28 -5.88
CA GLY A 126 3.86 3.32 -5.51
C GLY A 126 5.20 3.10 -6.22
N LEU A 127 6.23 3.83 -5.78
CA LEU A 127 7.57 3.77 -6.32
C LEU A 127 8.45 2.83 -5.46
N PRO A 128 8.58 1.53 -5.81
CA PRO A 128 9.43 0.63 -5.06
C PRO A 128 10.92 0.93 -5.27
N CYS A 129 11.68 0.82 -4.20
CA CYS A 129 13.15 0.94 -4.22
C CYS A 129 13.77 -0.27 -3.52
N PRO A 130 14.61 -1.06 -4.23
CA PRO A 130 14.75 -1.15 -5.69
C PRO A 130 13.43 -1.52 -6.43
N PRO A 131 13.28 -1.25 -7.75
CA PRO A 131 14.32 -0.79 -8.67
C PRO A 131 14.42 0.73 -8.82
N TYR A 132 13.41 1.51 -8.42
CA TYR A 132 13.32 2.93 -8.78
C TYR A 132 13.86 3.88 -7.70
N CYS A 133 14.94 3.50 -7.03
CA CYS A 133 15.49 4.28 -5.91
C CYS A 133 15.69 5.76 -6.28
N THR A 134 15.41 6.66 -5.33
CA THR A 134 15.57 8.10 -5.51
C THR A 134 16.99 8.41 -6.01
N GLY A 135 17.10 8.98 -7.20
CA GLY A 135 18.37 9.28 -7.86
C GLY A 135 18.67 8.43 -9.10
N ASP A 136 17.84 7.43 -9.46
CA ASP A 136 18.00 6.71 -10.72
C ASP A 136 17.57 7.60 -11.92
N PRO A 137 18.50 7.97 -12.83
CA PRO A 137 18.20 8.82 -13.98
C PRO A 137 17.30 8.15 -15.03
N LYS A 138 17.06 6.84 -14.96
CA LYS A 138 16.24 6.09 -15.94
C LYS A 138 14.73 6.17 -15.68
N ARG A 139 14.25 7.16 -14.93
CA ARG A 139 12.84 7.30 -14.53
C ARG A 139 11.92 7.38 -15.77
N PRO A 140 11.07 6.38 -16.05
CA PRO A 140 9.87 6.64 -16.82
C PRO A 140 8.90 7.35 -15.88
N VAL A 141 8.48 8.56 -16.24
CA VAL A 141 7.30 9.16 -15.61
C VAL A 141 6.13 8.28 -16.03
N HIS A 142 5.66 7.40 -15.14
CA HIS A 142 4.38 6.75 -15.36
C HIS A 142 3.34 7.86 -15.33
N LYS A 143 2.93 8.31 -16.52
CA LYS A 143 1.63 8.95 -16.68
C LYS A 143 0.65 7.90 -16.18
N ILE A 144 0.01 8.18 -15.05
CA ILE A 144 -1.17 7.46 -14.62
C ILE A 144 -2.06 7.45 -15.87
N ALA A 145 -2.20 6.28 -16.51
CA ALA A 145 -3.26 6.11 -17.48
C ALA A 145 -4.51 6.45 -16.69
N GLU A 146 -5.16 7.57 -17.05
CA GLU A 146 -6.47 7.90 -16.55
C GLU A 146 -7.27 6.61 -16.68
N LEU A 147 -7.50 5.93 -15.56
CA LEU A 147 -8.64 5.04 -15.47
C LEU A 147 -9.79 6.02 -15.63
N GLN A 148 -10.19 6.20 -16.89
CA GLN A 148 -11.37 6.95 -17.23
C GLN A 148 -12.47 6.23 -16.48
N LEU A 149 -12.86 6.79 -15.33
CA LEU A 149 -14.24 6.79 -14.91
C LEU A 149 -14.99 7.40 -16.09
N SER A 150 -15.30 6.53 -17.04
CA SER A 150 -16.20 6.79 -18.14
C SER A 150 -17.48 7.27 -17.50
N LYS A 151 -17.71 8.57 -17.65
CA LYS A 151 -18.99 9.26 -17.51
C LYS A 151 -20.17 8.28 -17.60
N MET A 152 -20.84 8.06 -16.48
CA MET A 152 -22.29 7.79 -16.38
C MET A 152 -22.78 8.30 -15.03
#